data_AF-B1CC05-F1
#
_entry.id   AF-B1CC05-F1
#
_cell.length_a   1.000
_cell.length_b   1.000
_cell.length_c   1.000
_cell.angle_alpha   90.00
_cell.angle_beta   90.00
_cell.angle_gamma   90.00
#
_symmetry.space_group_name_H-M   'P 1'
#
loop_
_entity.id
_entity.type
_entity.pdbx_description
1 polymer ?
#
loop_
_entity_poly.entity_id
_entity_poly.type
_entity_poly.pdbx_seq_one_letter_code
_entity_poly.pdbx_strand_id
1 'polypeptide(L)'
;MYLIIVDFMMHMSFGKHLYFIYEWLIEHLYLVGFVGFLYGCVLFYGTVCAKKYIPKDFNDFVFSESAKILKLDSSISIDDLSKQIYTKWVEHVPNLPKKYKVPTKKGFWIETPTVKTLEEDLNINRQAIVTMFKSNKKEGEVAESK
;
A
#
# COMPACT_ATOMS: atom_id res chain seq x y z
N MET A 1 -10.83 -35.06 21.77
CA MET A 1 -11.16 -34.91 20.33
C MET A 1 -9.91 -34.74 19.48
N TYR A 2 -9.02 -33.78 19.78
CA TYR A 2 -7.77 -33.57 19.03
C TYR A 2 -6.84 -34.80 19.02
N LEU A 3 -6.64 -35.47 20.17
CA LEU A 3 -5.80 -36.67 20.29
C LEU A 3 -6.30 -37.88 19.48
N ILE A 4 -7.62 -38.00 19.28
CA ILE A 4 -8.24 -39.12 18.55
C ILE A 4 -8.02 -38.95 17.03
N ILE A 5 -8.05 -37.71 16.56
CA ILE A 5 -7.83 -37.38 15.15
C ILE A 5 -6.36 -37.65 14.78
N VAL A 6 -5.42 -37.30 15.67
CA VAL A 6 -3.98 -37.55 15.44
C VAL A 6 -3.67 -39.05 15.42
N ASP A 7 -4.26 -39.84 16.33
CA ASP A 7 -4.04 -41.30 16.39
C ASP A 7 -4.66 -42.03 15.19
N PHE A 8 -5.82 -41.56 14.72
CA PHE A 8 -6.48 -42.04 13.49
C PHE A 8 -5.69 -41.70 12.22
N MET A 9 -5.04 -40.53 12.19
CA MET A 9 -4.16 -40.14 11.09
C MET A 9 -2.87 -40.96 11.03
N MET A 10 -2.28 -41.37 12.16
CA MET A 10 -1.03 -42.15 12.15
C MET A 10 -1.18 -43.56 11.54
N HIS A 11 -2.40 -44.09 11.45
CA HIS A 11 -2.67 -45.45 10.95
C HIS A 11 -3.16 -45.50 9.49
N MET A 12 -3.22 -44.36 8.79
CA MET A 12 -3.69 -44.29 7.40
C MET A 12 -2.54 -44.41 6.39
N SER A 13 -2.79 -45.15 5.29
CA SER A 13 -1.88 -45.14 4.15
C SER A 13 -1.99 -43.82 3.39
N PHE A 14 -0.93 -43.42 2.67
CA PHE A 14 -0.88 -42.15 1.94
C PHE A 14 -2.09 -41.90 1.01
N GLY A 15 -2.61 -42.95 0.36
CA GLY A 15 -3.81 -42.85 -0.46
C GLY A 15 -5.10 -42.56 0.32
N LYS A 16 -5.22 -43.07 1.55
CA LYS A 16 -6.37 -42.77 2.43
C LYS A 16 -6.31 -41.34 2.97
N HIS A 17 -5.10 -40.82 3.21
CA HIS A 17 -4.92 -39.40 3.54
C HIS A 17 -5.35 -38.48 2.41
N LEU A 18 -4.94 -38.77 1.17
CA LEU A 18 -5.35 -37.99 0.01
C LEU A 18 -6.86 -38.03 -0.20
N TYR A 19 -7.49 -39.19 -0.03
CA TYR A 19 -8.94 -39.33 -0.15
C TYR A 19 -9.68 -38.56 0.94
N PHE A 20 -9.23 -38.65 2.20
CA PHE A 20 -9.80 -37.89 3.31
C PHE A 20 -9.70 -36.38 3.09
N ILE A 21 -8.54 -35.89 2.61
CA ILE A 21 -8.35 -34.47 2.29
C ILE A 21 -9.26 -34.03 1.15
N TYR A 22 -9.41 -34.87 0.12
CA TYR A 22 -10.28 -34.60 -1.03
C TYR A 22 -11.76 -34.54 -0.63
N GLU A 23 -12.22 -35.52 0.14
CA GLU A 23 -13.60 -35.58 0.63
C GLU A 23 -13.90 -34.40 1.56
N TRP A 24 -12.96 -34.07 2.46
CA TRP A 24 -13.06 -32.89 3.31
C TRP A 24 -13.13 -31.59 2.52
N LEU A 25 -12.29 -31.43 1.48
CA LEU A 25 -12.31 -30.26 0.59
C LEU A 25 -13.63 -30.13 -0.18
N ILE A 26 -14.24 -31.24 -0.59
CA ILE A 26 -15.54 -31.22 -1.29
C ILE A 26 -16.68 -30.89 -0.34
N GLU A 27 -16.72 -31.50 0.84
CA GLU A 27 -17.75 -31.20 1.85
C GLU A 27 -17.66 -29.76 2.35
N HIS A 28 -16.44 -29.23 2.44
CA HIS A 28 -16.16 -27.88 2.93
C HIS A 28 -15.82 -26.90 1.80
N LEU A 29 -16.28 -27.18 0.57
CA LEU A 29 -16.02 -26.33 -0.61
C LEU A 29 -16.41 -24.86 -0.36
N TYR A 30 -17.48 -24.62 0.39
CA TYR A 30 -17.93 -23.29 0.79
C TYR A 30 -16.92 -22.56 1.68
N LEU A 31 -16.30 -23.27 2.63
CA LEU A 31 -15.25 -22.74 3.51
C LEU A 31 -13.97 -22.45 2.72
N VAL A 32 -13.56 -23.38 1.87
CA VAL A 32 -12.39 -23.22 1.00
C VAL A 32 -12.61 -22.06 0.02
N GLY A 33 -13.79 -21.99 -0.58
CA GLY A 33 -14.20 -20.91 -1.48
C GLY A 33 -14.26 -19.55 -0.76
N PHE A 34 -14.77 -19.51 0.47
CA PHE A 34 -14.81 -18.29 1.28
C PHE A 34 -13.41 -17.80 1.66
N VAL A 35 -12.51 -18.70 2.07
CA VAL A 35 -11.10 -18.36 2.34
C VAL A 35 -10.42 -17.84 1.06
N GLY A 36 -10.65 -18.50 -0.08
CA GLY A 36 -10.16 -18.06 -1.38
C GLY A 36 -10.70 -16.69 -1.79
N PHE A 37 -11.99 -16.43 -1.56
CA PHE A 37 -12.63 -15.15 -1.84
C PHE A 37 -12.07 -14.03 -0.95
N LEU A 38 -11.94 -14.25 0.35
CA LEU A 38 -11.32 -13.30 1.28
C LEU A 38 -9.89 -12.97 0.86
N TYR A 39 -9.11 -13.99 0.50
CA TYR A 39 -7.76 -13.79 -0.02
C TYR A 39 -7.77 -12.93 -1.29
N GLY A 40 -8.67 -13.24 -2.23
CA GLY A 40 -8.90 -12.44 -3.44
C GLY A 40 -9.26 -10.98 -3.15
N CYS A 41 -10.13 -10.72 -2.17
CA CYS A 41 -10.48 -9.36 -1.75
C CYS A 41 -9.28 -8.59 -1.19
N VAL A 42 -8.43 -9.25 -0.40
CA VAL A 42 -7.21 -8.64 0.15
C VAL A 42 -6.22 -8.31 -0.98
N LEU A 43 -6.06 -9.21 -1.96
CA LEU A 43 -5.27 -8.94 -3.16
C LEU A 43 -5.81 -7.79 -3.99
N PHE A 44 -7.12 -7.74 -4.22
CA PHE A 44 -7.77 -6.68 -4.98
C PHE A 44 -7.62 -5.31 -4.30
N TYR A 45 -7.82 -5.26 -2.98
CA TYR A 45 -7.64 -4.04 -2.22
C TYR A 45 -6.18 -3.52 -2.31
N GLY A 46 -5.20 -4.41 -2.17
CA GLY A 46 -3.80 -4.00 -2.22
C GLY A 46 -3.29 -3.63 -3.61
N THR A 47 -3.89 -4.18 -4.66
CA THR A 47 -3.55 -3.87 -6.05
C THR A 47 -4.20 -2.60 -6.57
N VAL A 48 -5.48 -2.38 -6.25
CA VAL A 48 -6.27 -1.29 -6.87
C VAL A 48 -6.49 -0.13 -5.90
N CYS A 49 -6.95 -0.41 -4.68
CA CYS A 49 -7.32 0.64 -3.73
C CYS A 49 -6.08 1.32 -3.16
N ALA A 50 -5.07 0.56 -2.73
CA ALA A 50 -3.86 1.13 -2.13
C ALA A 50 -3.08 1.98 -3.13
N LYS A 51 -3.00 1.54 -4.40
CA LYS A 51 -2.32 2.28 -5.49
C LYS A 51 -2.99 3.61 -5.82
N LYS A 52 -4.31 3.73 -5.63
CA LYS A 52 -5.05 4.99 -5.82
C LYS A 52 -5.04 5.87 -4.57
N TYR A 53 -5.06 5.26 -3.38
CA TYR A 53 -5.14 5.97 -2.11
C TYR A 53 -3.83 6.70 -1.78
N ILE A 54 -2.68 6.03 -1.90
CA ILE A 54 -1.40 6.58 -1.44
C ILE A 54 -0.99 7.86 -2.20
N PRO A 55 -1.12 7.97 -3.53
CA PRO A 55 -0.82 9.22 -4.23
C PRO A 55 -1.77 10.36 -3.85
N LYS A 56 -3.04 10.05 -3.55
CA LYS A 56 -4.02 11.05 -3.11
C LYS A 56 -3.65 11.56 -1.71
N ASP A 57 -3.38 10.65 -0.79
CA ASP A 57 -2.95 10.93 0.58
C ASP A 57 -1.65 11.76 0.60
N PHE A 58 -0.70 11.42 -0.28
CA PHE A 58 0.51 12.20 -0.48
C PHE A 58 0.24 13.64 -0.93
N ASN A 59 -0.63 13.84 -1.93
CA ASN A 59 -0.99 15.18 -2.39
C ASN A 59 -1.64 15.99 -1.27
N ASP A 60 -2.63 15.41 -0.59
CA ASP A 60 -3.33 16.05 0.53
C ASP A 60 -2.36 16.41 1.67
N PHE A 61 -1.39 15.53 1.96
CA PHE A 61 -0.32 15.77 2.92
C PHE A 61 0.57 16.95 2.51
N VAL A 62 1.07 16.95 1.26
CA VAL A 62 1.92 18.04 0.72
C VAL A 62 1.20 19.38 0.76
N PHE A 63 -0.09 19.43 0.39
CA PHE A 63 -0.88 20.66 0.45
C PHE A 63 -1.09 21.14 1.90
N SER A 64 -1.43 20.23 2.81
CA SER A 64 -1.69 20.60 4.22
C SER A 64 -0.42 21.08 4.93
N GLU A 65 0.72 20.41 4.73
CA GLU A 65 1.98 20.79 5.36
C GLU A 65 2.60 22.03 4.73
N SER A 66 2.50 22.21 3.41
CA SER A 66 2.94 23.45 2.76
C SER A 66 2.14 24.65 3.24
N ALA A 67 0.82 24.53 3.40
CA ALA A 67 -0.01 25.61 3.95
C ALA A 67 0.37 25.97 5.40
N LYS A 68 0.80 25.00 6.22
CA LYS A 68 1.28 25.28 7.58
C LYS A 68 2.64 25.99 7.57
N ILE A 69 3.57 25.52 6.74
CA ILE A 69 4.93 26.08 6.67
C ILE A 69 4.90 27.49 6.06
N LEU A 70 4.16 27.71 4.98
CA LEU A 70 4.04 29.03 4.33
C LEU A 70 3.34 30.09 5.20
N LYS A 71 2.50 29.67 6.16
CA LYS A 71 1.92 30.57 7.16
C LYS A 71 2.94 31.04 8.20
N LEU A 72 3.97 30.24 8.47
CA LEU A 72 5.03 30.55 9.44
C LEU A 72 6.18 31.30 8.79
N ASP A 73 6.55 30.93 7.57
CA ASP A 73 7.58 31.59 6.77
C ASP A 73 7.15 31.64 5.29
N SER A 74 6.67 32.79 4.86
CA SER A 74 6.18 33.02 3.51
C SER A 74 7.29 33.24 2.48
N SER A 75 8.55 33.42 2.92
CA SER A 75 9.69 33.68 2.03
C SER A 75 10.58 32.45 1.81
N ILE A 76 10.18 31.29 2.31
CA ILE A 76 10.97 30.07 2.20
C ILE A 76 11.17 29.66 0.73
N SER A 77 12.37 29.18 0.41
CA SER A 77 12.67 28.66 -0.93
C SER A 77 11.86 27.38 -1.21
N ILE A 78 11.44 27.15 -2.46
CA ILE A 78 10.74 25.91 -2.87
C ILE A 78 11.60 24.67 -2.58
N ASP A 79 12.93 24.82 -2.69
CA ASP A 79 13.87 23.74 -2.39
C ASP A 79 13.91 23.37 -0.90
N ASP A 80 13.88 24.34 0.00
CA ASP A 80 13.85 24.10 1.44
C ASP A 80 12.46 23.63 1.92
N LEU A 81 11.40 24.21 1.35
CA LEU A 81 10.03 23.79 1.60
C LEU A 81 9.82 22.32 1.22
N SER A 82 10.27 21.92 0.03
CA SER A 82 10.17 20.53 -0.43
C SER A 82 10.98 19.57 0.43
N LYS A 83 12.15 20.00 0.94
CA LYS A 83 12.98 19.19 1.84
C LYS A 83 12.26 18.95 3.17
N GLN A 84 11.70 19.99 3.78
CA GLN A 84 10.98 19.86 5.05
C GLN A 84 9.72 19.00 4.93
N ILE A 85 8.93 19.18 3.86
CA ILE A 85 7.73 18.37 3.61
C ILE A 85 8.11 16.91 3.37
N TYR A 86 9.16 16.65 2.59
CA TYR A 86 9.61 15.28 2.32
C TYR A 86 10.11 14.59 3.60
N THR A 87 10.81 15.29 4.49
CA THR A 87 11.21 14.74 5.80
C THR A 87 10.00 14.33 6.64
N LYS A 88 8.97 15.20 6.73
CA LYS A 88 7.73 14.85 7.45
C LYS A 88 6.95 13.73 6.77
N TRP A 89 7.01 13.65 5.44
CA TRP A 89 6.39 12.56 4.69
C TRP A 89 7.04 11.22 5.01
N VAL A 90 8.38 11.16 5.06
CA VAL A 90 9.12 9.95 5.45
C VAL A 90 8.70 9.44 6.83
N GLU A 91 8.43 10.35 7.77
CA GLU A 91 7.90 10.02 9.10
C GLU A 91 6.43 9.57 9.06
N HIS A 92 5.66 9.99 8.04
CA HIS A 92 4.26 9.60 7.85
C HIS A 92 4.10 8.22 7.17
N VAL A 93 5.04 7.81 6.32
CA VAL A 93 4.99 6.55 5.57
C VAL A 93 4.68 5.30 6.44
N PRO A 94 5.26 5.12 7.65
CA PRO A 94 4.92 3.99 8.52
C PRO A 94 3.46 3.92 8.99
N ASN A 95 2.73 5.05 8.94
CA ASN A 95 1.32 5.14 9.34
C ASN A 95 0.35 4.82 8.18
N LEU A 96 0.87 4.65 6.96
CA LEU A 96 0.07 4.27 5.80
C LEU A 96 -0.51 2.85 5.98
N PRO A 97 -1.65 2.54 5.33
CA PRO A 97 -2.27 1.24 5.45
C PRO A 97 -1.30 0.11 5.03
N LYS A 98 -1.17 -0.92 5.87
CA LYS A 98 -0.33 -2.13 5.66
C LYS A 98 -0.84 -3.08 4.55
N LYS A 99 -1.49 -2.51 3.54
CA LYS A 99 -2.16 -3.22 2.47
C LYS A 99 -1.57 -2.85 1.12
N TYR A 100 -0.30 -2.42 1.06
CA TYR A 100 0.33 -2.06 -0.20
C TYR A 100 0.97 -3.28 -0.86
N LYS A 101 0.76 -3.42 -2.17
CA LYS A 101 1.42 -4.45 -2.97
C LYS A 101 2.88 -4.06 -3.20
N VAL A 102 3.81 -4.76 -2.57
CA VAL A 102 5.25 -4.63 -2.82
C VAL A 102 5.67 -5.66 -3.87
N PRO A 103 6.11 -5.24 -5.08
CA PRO A 103 6.65 -6.16 -6.08
C PRO A 103 7.98 -6.76 -5.59
N THR A 104 8.16 -8.07 -5.76
CA THR A 104 9.41 -8.77 -5.44
C THR A 104 9.88 -9.60 -6.64
N LYS A 105 11.15 -10.04 -6.64
CA LYS A 105 11.72 -10.83 -7.74
C LYS A 105 10.94 -12.12 -8.07
N LYS A 106 10.12 -12.63 -7.15
CA LYS A 106 9.35 -13.89 -7.30
C LYS A 106 7.83 -13.70 -7.31
N GLY A 107 7.33 -12.45 -7.34
CA GLY A 107 5.90 -12.19 -7.27
C GLY A 107 5.60 -10.87 -6.56
N PHE A 108 4.66 -10.89 -5.62
CA PHE A 108 4.31 -9.72 -4.83
C PHE A 108 3.82 -10.10 -3.44
N TRP A 109 4.07 -9.24 -2.46
CA TRP A 109 3.59 -9.40 -1.09
C TRP A 109 2.78 -8.17 -0.68
N ILE A 110 1.85 -8.36 0.24
CA ILE A 110 1.08 -7.25 0.82
C ILE A 110 1.74 -6.89 2.13
N GLU A 111 2.38 -5.74 2.15
CA GLU A 111 3.18 -5.27 3.28
C GLU A 111 2.92 -3.78 3.53
N THR A 112 3.51 -3.26 4.63
CA THR A 112 3.59 -1.83 4.85
C THR A 112 4.46 -1.20 3.76
N PRO A 113 3.98 -0.15 3.07
CA PRO A 113 4.80 0.53 2.08
C PRO A 113 6.05 1.11 2.76
N THR A 114 7.21 0.91 2.13
CA THR A 114 8.46 1.57 2.53
C THR A 114 8.71 2.79 1.65
N VAL A 115 9.49 3.75 2.14
CA VAL A 115 9.85 4.96 1.37
C VAL A 115 10.42 4.59 -0.01
N LYS A 116 11.34 3.62 -0.05
CA LYS A 116 11.95 3.13 -1.30
C LYS A 116 10.92 2.59 -2.28
N THR A 117 9.97 1.78 -1.81
CA THR A 117 8.93 1.22 -2.67
C THR A 117 7.98 2.29 -3.21
N LEU A 118 7.72 3.36 -2.46
CA LEU A 118 6.88 4.48 -2.92
C LEU A 118 7.61 5.36 -3.93
N GLU A 119 8.92 5.53 -3.76
CA GLU A 119 9.77 6.24 -4.73
C GLU A 119 9.88 5.48 -6.06
N GLU A 120 10.10 4.17 -6.00
CA GLU A 120 10.29 3.34 -7.20
C GLU A 120 8.98 3.06 -7.95
N ASP A 121 7.88 2.75 -7.23
CA ASP A 121 6.63 2.27 -7.85
C ASP A 121 5.61 3.39 -8.10
N LEU A 122 5.66 4.49 -7.31
CA LEU A 122 4.72 5.62 -7.44
C LEU A 122 5.41 6.94 -7.80
N ASN A 123 6.74 6.95 -7.99
CA ASN A 123 7.53 8.16 -8.27
C ASN A 123 7.31 9.28 -7.22
N ILE A 124 7.03 8.90 -5.97
CA ILE A 124 6.82 9.83 -4.85
C ILE A 124 8.19 10.19 -4.28
N ASN A 125 8.86 11.17 -4.89
CA ASN A 125 10.18 11.65 -4.47
C ASN A 125 10.18 13.18 -4.24
N ARG A 126 11.28 13.72 -3.72
CA ARG A 126 11.44 15.18 -3.53
C ARG A 126 11.22 15.96 -4.84
N GLN A 127 11.60 15.39 -5.98
CA GLN A 127 11.41 16.04 -7.28
C GLN A 127 9.94 16.14 -7.70
N ALA A 128 9.10 15.18 -7.30
CA ALA A 128 7.66 15.23 -7.52
C ALA A 128 7.03 16.41 -6.78
N ILE A 129 7.44 16.66 -5.53
CA ILE A 129 7.01 17.81 -4.73
C ILE A 129 7.44 19.14 -5.40
N VAL A 130 8.69 19.23 -5.82
CA VAL A 130 9.20 20.42 -6.52
C VAL A 130 8.44 20.65 -7.84
N THR A 131 8.12 19.59 -8.56
CA THR A 131 7.35 19.66 -9.81
C THR A 131 5.92 20.14 -9.56
N MET A 132 5.26 19.65 -8.51
CA MET A 132 3.92 20.12 -8.11
C MET A 132 3.90 21.63 -7.78
N PHE A 133 4.90 22.12 -7.04
CA PHE A 133 4.98 23.56 -6.75
C PHE A 133 5.33 24.40 -7.99
N LYS A 134 6.18 23.90 -8.88
CA LYS A 134 6.52 24.59 -10.14
C LYS A 134 5.35 24.62 -11.13
N SER A 135 4.54 23.57 -11.21
CA SER A 135 3.34 23.56 -12.06
C SER A 135 2.28 24.52 -11.52
N ASN A 136 2.02 24.51 -10.21
CA ASN A 136 1.06 25.44 -9.58
C ASN A 136 1.47 26.91 -9.73
N LYS A 137 2.77 27.21 -9.65
CA LYS A 137 3.26 28.57 -9.88
C LYS A 137 3.03 29.04 -11.32
N LYS A 138 3.26 28.18 -12.31
CA LYS A 138 2.99 28.48 -13.72
C LYS A 138 1.50 28.69 -14.00
N GLU A 139 0.62 27.93 -13.37
CA GLU A 139 -0.83 28.11 -13.53
C GLU A 139 -1.33 29.43 -12.92
N GLY A 140 -0.75 29.88 -11.80
CA GLY A 140 -1.03 31.20 -11.23
C GLY A 140 -0.58 32.37 -12.12
N GLU A 141 0.62 32.27 -12.70
CA GLU A 141 1.16 33.29 -13.62
C GLU A 141 0.36 33.39 -14.94
N VAL A 142 -0.25 32.29 -15.41
CA VAL A 142 -1.13 32.28 -16.59
C VAL A 142 -2.53 32.83 -16.28
N ALA A 143 -3.00 32.70 -15.04
CA ALA A 143 -4.30 33.21 -14.60
C ALA A 143 -4.30 34.72 -14.33
N GLU A 144 -3.18 35.29 -13.86
CA GLU A 144 -3.02 36.74 -13.64
C GLU A 144 -2.73 37.54 -14.92
N SER A 145 -2.45 36.85 -16.04
CA SER A 145 -2.13 37.45 -17.34
C SER A 145 -3.33 37.50 -18.31
N LYS A 146 -4.55 37.27 -17.82
CA LYS A 146 -5.82 37.40 -18.55
C LYS A 146 -6.75 38.40 -17.88
#